data_AF-A0A520M1J6-F1
#
_entry.id   AF-A0A520M1J6-F1
#
_cell.length_a   1.000
_cell.length_b   1.000
_cell.length_c   1.000
_cell.angle_alpha   90.00
_cell.angle_beta   90.00
_cell.angle_gamma   90.00
#
_symmetry.space_group_name_H-M   'P 1'
#
loop_
_entity.id
_entity.type
_entity.pdbx_description
1 polymer ?
#
loop_
_entity_poly.entity_id
_entity_poly.type
_entity_poly.pdbx_seq_one_letter_code
_entity_poly.pdbx_strand_id
1 'polypeptide(L)'
;MRISSVLVRSLYLTVILASSACSSLCASENQTGIDQQIDQAFKPAAEVTGKMMFSPIPIFGQEIPWVILWLGLGAVFLTFYFKFINVHAFGLAIRTVKGKYSKSDDPGQITHFQALASALSGTVGLGNIGGVAVAISLGGPGAVFWMILIGFFSMSTKFAECTLGV
;
A
#
# COMPACT_ATOMS: atom_id res chain seq x y z
N MET A 1 46.35 -10.47 -10.66
CA MET A 1 45.11 -9.86 -11.21
C MET A 1 44.08 -10.84 -11.80
N ARG A 2 44.27 -12.18 -11.79
CA ARG A 2 43.33 -13.15 -12.42
C ARG A 2 42.27 -13.76 -11.50
N ILE A 3 42.29 -13.49 -10.20
CA ILE A 3 41.37 -14.09 -9.22
C ILE A 3 40.04 -13.33 -9.12
N SER A 4 40.06 -11.99 -9.27
CA SER A 4 38.84 -11.17 -9.20
C SER A 4 37.89 -11.41 -10.38
N SER A 5 38.40 -11.63 -11.59
CA SER A 5 37.55 -11.86 -12.77
C SER A 5 36.90 -13.25 -12.79
N VAL A 6 37.53 -14.28 -12.22
CA VAL A 6 36.96 -15.64 -12.12
C VAL A 6 35.87 -15.70 -11.04
N LEU A 7 36.07 -15.02 -9.91
CA LEU A 7 35.07 -14.93 -8.84
C LEU A 7 33.83 -14.17 -9.30
N VAL A 8 34.00 -13.03 -9.97
CA VAL A 8 32.86 -12.24 -10.49
C VAL A 8 32.09 -13.02 -11.56
N ARG A 9 32.78 -13.74 -12.45
CA ARG A 9 32.13 -14.53 -13.51
C ARG A 9 31.43 -15.78 -12.94
N SER A 10 31.99 -16.40 -11.90
CA SER A 10 31.37 -17.51 -11.16
C SER A 10 30.12 -17.06 -10.38
N LEU A 11 30.20 -15.90 -9.71
CA LEU A 11 29.07 -15.30 -8.99
C LEU A 11 27.94 -14.88 -9.94
N TYR A 12 28.28 -14.35 -11.11
CA TYR A 12 27.30 -13.98 -12.14
C TYR A 12 26.63 -15.23 -12.74
N LEU A 13 27.38 -16.33 -12.93
CA LEU A 13 26.84 -17.59 -13.42
C LEU A 13 25.90 -18.26 -12.40
N THR A 14 26.23 -18.21 -11.10
CA THR A 14 25.38 -18.78 -10.04
C THR A 14 24.10 -17.98 -9.83
N VAL A 15 24.16 -16.64 -9.95
CA VAL A 15 22.95 -15.79 -9.90
C VAL A 15 22.02 -16.07 -11.08
N ILE A 16 22.57 -16.23 -12.31
CA ILE A 16 21.75 -16.54 -13.49
C ILE A 16 21.12 -17.95 -13.39
N LEU A 17 21.87 -18.95 -12.91
CA LEU A 17 21.33 -20.31 -12.69
C LEU A 17 20.22 -20.32 -11.62
N ALA A 18 20.37 -19.53 -10.55
CA ALA A 18 19.35 -19.42 -9.50
C ALA A 18 18.07 -18.75 -10.01
N SER A 19 18.17 -17.71 -10.84
CA SER A 19 17.00 -17.04 -11.44
C SER A 19 16.25 -17.92 -12.45
N SER A 20 16.97 -18.73 -13.22
CA SER A 20 16.35 -19.67 -14.18
C SER A 20 15.73 -20.90 -13.50
N ALA A 21 16.29 -21.37 -12.37
CA ALA A 21 15.66 -22.40 -11.53
C ALA A 21 14.42 -21.89 -10.78
N CYS A 22 14.39 -20.62 -10.39
CA CYS A 22 13.22 -20.01 -9.75
C CYS A 22 12.03 -19.86 -10.73
N SER A 23 12.32 -19.63 -12.02
CA SER A 23 11.30 -19.53 -13.07
C SER A 23 10.57 -20.86 -13.34
N SER A 24 11.24 -22.00 -13.10
CA SER A 24 10.66 -23.33 -13.34
C SER A 24 9.99 -23.95 -12.10
N LEU A 25 10.35 -23.54 -10.87
CA LEU A 25 9.64 -23.97 -9.66
C LEU A 25 8.39 -23.15 -9.33
N CYS A 26 8.28 -21.90 -9.83
CA CYS A 26 7.10 -21.05 -9.59
C CYS A 26 5.98 -21.21 -10.64
N ALA A 27 6.14 -22.06 -11.66
CA ALA A 27 5.23 -22.14 -12.81
C ALA A 27 4.41 -23.43 -12.92
N SER A 28 4.28 -24.24 -11.87
CA SER A 28 3.29 -25.33 -11.88
C SER A 28 2.85 -25.73 -10.47
N GLU A 29 1.94 -24.94 -9.90
CA GLU A 29 1.00 -25.43 -8.89
C GLU A 29 -0.33 -25.73 -9.60
N ASN A 30 -0.37 -26.84 -10.33
CA ASN A 30 -1.63 -27.43 -10.78
C ASN A 30 -2.28 -28.17 -9.61
N GLN A 31 -2.78 -27.42 -8.61
CA GLN A 31 -3.65 -27.98 -7.59
C GLN A 31 -5.09 -27.98 -8.12
N THR A 32 -5.51 -29.10 -8.69
CA THR A 32 -6.90 -29.55 -8.61
C THR A 32 -7.19 -29.94 -7.16
N GLY A 33 -7.18 -28.94 -6.29
CA GLY A 33 -7.17 -29.04 -4.84
C GLY A 33 -8.14 -28.03 -4.25
N ILE A 34 -8.35 -28.14 -2.94
CA ILE A 34 -9.30 -27.37 -2.12
C ILE A 34 -9.33 -25.87 -2.47
N ASP A 35 -8.21 -25.30 -2.90
CA ASP A 35 -8.07 -23.92 -3.39
C ASP A 35 -9.02 -23.56 -4.53
N GLN A 36 -9.24 -24.47 -5.50
CA GLN A 36 -10.20 -24.22 -6.59
C GLN A 36 -11.66 -24.24 -6.11
N GLN A 37 -11.99 -25.06 -5.12
CA GLN A 37 -13.34 -25.12 -4.55
C GLN A 37 -13.61 -23.90 -3.66
N ILE A 38 -12.61 -23.48 -2.89
CA ILE A 38 -12.63 -22.23 -2.11
C ILE A 38 -12.80 -21.06 -3.08
N ASP A 39 -11.94 -20.94 -4.09
CA ASP A 39 -11.99 -19.86 -5.07
C ASP A 39 -13.36 -19.81 -5.78
N GLN A 40 -13.92 -20.96 -6.17
CA GLN A 40 -15.24 -21.01 -6.81
C GLN A 40 -16.41 -20.65 -5.88
N ALA A 41 -16.27 -20.91 -4.57
CA ALA A 41 -17.23 -20.47 -3.56
C ALA A 41 -17.13 -18.95 -3.26
N PHE A 42 -15.92 -18.37 -3.30
CA PHE A 42 -15.69 -16.94 -3.04
C PHE A 42 -15.83 -16.05 -4.28
N LYS A 43 -15.67 -16.61 -5.49
CA LYS A 43 -15.85 -15.93 -6.79
C LYS A 43 -17.13 -15.12 -6.91
N PRO A 44 -18.34 -15.65 -6.62
CA PRO A 44 -19.57 -14.87 -6.80
C PRO A 44 -19.60 -13.62 -5.92
N ALA A 45 -19.05 -13.68 -4.70
CA ALA A 45 -18.96 -12.53 -3.81
C ALA A 45 -17.91 -11.50 -4.28
N ALA A 46 -16.76 -12.00 -4.74
CA ALA A 46 -15.67 -11.17 -5.25
C ALA A 46 -16.07 -10.45 -6.56
N GLU A 47 -16.76 -11.13 -7.46
CA GLU A 47 -17.19 -10.54 -8.73
C GLU A 47 -18.25 -9.46 -8.56
N VAL A 48 -19.24 -9.64 -7.68
CA VAL A 48 -20.26 -8.63 -7.43
C VAL A 48 -19.63 -7.37 -6.85
N THR A 49 -18.75 -7.54 -5.85
CA THR A 49 -18.04 -6.43 -5.22
C THR A 49 -17.10 -5.75 -6.21
N GLY A 50 -16.37 -6.54 -7.01
CA GLY A 50 -15.43 -6.03 -8.01
C GLY A 50 -16.13 -5.24 -9.12
N LYS A 51 -17.21 -5.78 -9.69
CA LYS A 51 -18.00 -5.07 -10.72
C LYS A 51 -18.63 -3.79 -10.17
N MET A 52 -19.10 -3.82 -8.93
CA MET A 52 -19.72 -2.67 -8.27
C MET A 52 -18.69 -1.58 -7.96
N MET A 53 -17.50 -1.92 -7.42
CA MET A 53 -16.47 -0.94 -7.06
C MET A 53 -15.64 -0.44 -8.25
N PHE A 54 -15.33 -1.33 -9.20
CA PHE A 54 -14.47 -1.02 -10.35
C PHE A 54 -15.25 -0.74 -11.63
N SER A 55 -16.52 -0.33 -11.52
CA SER A 55 -17.31 0.09 -12.70
C SER A 55 -16.59 1.26 -13.41
N PRO A 56 -16.19 1.11 -14.67
CA PRO A 56 -15.45 2.14 -15.38
C PRO A 56 -16.37 3.30 -15.73
N ILE A 57 -15.93 4.52 -15.43
CA ILE A 57 -16.56 5.73 -15.97
C ILE A 57 -15.62 6.28 -17.04
N PRO A 58 -16.08 6.47 -18.29
CA PRO A 58 -15.26 7.05 -19.33
C PRO A 58 -15.06 8.54 -19.05
N ILE A 59 -13.82 8.94 -18.74
CA ILE A 59 -13.44 10.34 -18.53
C ILE A 59 -12.27 10.65 -19.47
N PHE A 60 -12.44 11.65 -20.35
CA PHE A 60 -11.43 12.07 -21.34
C PHE A 60 -10.84 10.93 -22.20
N GLY A 61 -11.61 9.87 -22.47
CA GLY A 61 -11.16 8.70 -23.25
C GLY A 61 -10.37 7.66 -22.45
N GLN A 62 -10.26 7.82 -21.12
CA GLN A 62 -9.64 6.85 -20.21
C GLN A 62 -10.71 6.21 -19.31
N GLU A 63 -10.67 4.89 -19.18
CA GLU A 63 -11.55 4.14 -18.27
C GLU A 63 -11.01 4.21 -16.84
N ILE A 64 -11.53 5.14 -16.04
CA ILE A 64 -11.12 5.27 -14.63
C ILE A 64 -12.20 4.65 -13.74
N PRO A 65 -11.85 3.76 -12.80
CA PRO A 65 -12.79 3.26 -11.81
C PRO A 65 -13.44 4.39 -11.01
N TRP A 66 -14.78 4.41 -10.95
CA TRP A 66 -15.52 5.47 -10.26
C TRP A 66 -15.15 5.62 -8.77
N VAL A 67 -14.76 4.51 -8.13
CA VAL A 67 -14.31 4.50 -6.73
C VAL A 67 -13.12 5.43 -6.50
N ILE A 68 -12.20 5.55 -7.46
CA ILE A 68 -11.02 6.43 -7.33
C ILE A 68 -11.48 7.90 -7.32
N LEU A 69 -12.44 8.24 -8.18
CA LEU A 69 -13.00 9.59 -8.23
C LEU A 69 -13.73 9.94 -6.94
N TRP A 70 -14.55 9.02 -6.43
CA TRP A 70 -15.29 9.20 -5.18
C TRP A 70 -14.36 9.35 -3.96
N LEU A 71 -13.37 8.45 -3.82
CA LEU A 71 -12.39 8.51 -2.73
C LEU A 71 -11.49 9.74 -2.83
N GLY A 72 -11.08 10.12 -4.04
CA GLY A 72 -10.28 11.33 -4.28
C GLY A 72 -11.03 12.60 -3.88
N LEU A 73 -12.30 12.74 -4.29
CA LEU A 73 -13.17 13.85 -3.89
C LEU A 73 -13.34 13.91 -2.36
N GLY A 74 -13.60 12.76 -1.72
CA GLY A 74 -13.70 12.67 -0.27
C GLY A 74 -12.42 13.11 0.42
N ALA A 75 -11.26 12.60 -0.01
CA ALA A 75 -9.97 12.94 0.58
C ALA A 75 -9.64 14.44 0.45
N VAL A 76 -9.91 15.03 -0.71
CA VAL A 76 -9.71 16.46 -0.95
C VAL A 76 -10.68 17.29 -0.08
N PHE A 77 -11.97 16.93 -0.08
CA PHE A 77 -12.99 17.62 0.72
C PHE A 77 -12.64 17.59 2.22
N LEU A 78 -12.30 16.42 2.77
CA LEU A 78 -11.89 16.28 4.17
C LEU A 78 -10.63 17.12 4.46
N THR A 79 -9.65 17.13 3.56
CA THR A 79 -8.40 17.88 3.76
C THR A 79 -8.65 19.40 3.86
N PHE A 80 -9.55 19.93 3.03
CA PHE A 80 -9.94 21.34 3.11
C PHE A 80 -10.83 21.63 4.33
N TYR A 81 -11.77 20.74 4.66
CA TYR A 81 -12.64 20.87 5.83
C TYR A 81 -11.83 20.93 7.14
N PHE A 82 -10.83 20.08 7.28
CA PHE A 82 -9.90 20.08 8.43
C PHE A 82 -8.80 21.15 8.34
N LYS A 83 -8.87 22.08 7.38
CA LYS A 83 -7.92 23.20 7.20
C LYS A 83 -6.46 22.75 7.17
N PHE A 84 -6.16 21.70 6.40
CA PHE A 84 -4.80 21.13 6.29
C PHE A 84 -4.22 20.70 7.66
N ILE A 85 -5.00 19.96 8.43
CA ILE A 85 -4.56 19.42 9.73
C ILE A 85 -3.30 18.57 9.62
N ASN A 86 -3.07 17.88 8.50
CA ASN A 86 -1.87 17.06 8.24
C ASN A 86 -0.57 17.84 8.42
N VAL A 87 -0.56 19.15 8.12
CA VAL A 87 0.64 19.99 8.25
C VAL A 87 0.73 20.58 9.66
N HIS A 88 -0.36 21.16 10.15
CA HIS A 88 -0.37 21.88 11.42
C HIS A 88 -0.24 20.95 12.64
N ALA A 89 -0.87 19.77 12.59
CA ALA A 89 -0.89 18.82 13.70
C ALA A 89 0.29 17.84 13.66
N PHE A 90 1.13 17.84 12.63
CA PHE A 90 2.26 16.91 12.51
C PHE A 90 3.22 16.99 13.70
N GLY A 91 3.53 18.21 14.15
CA GLY A 91 4.39 18.42 15.31
C GLY A 91 3.76 17.96 16.64
N LEU A 92 2.43 18.06 16.75
CA LEU A 92 1.70 17.52 17.90
C LEU A 92 1.73 15.99 17.88
N ALA A 93 1.46 15.38 16.72
CA ALA A 93 1.46 13.93 16.54
C ALA A 93 2.81 13.30 16.93
N ILE A 94 3.94 13.88 16.50
CA ILE A 94 5.28 13.39 16.89
C ILE A 94 5.47 13.47 18.42
N ARG A 95 5.05 14.56 19.06
CA ARG A 95 5.18 14.71 20.52
C ARG A 95 4.33 13.66 21.26
N THR A 96 3.14 13.34 20.75
CA THR A 96 2.25 12.30 21.30
C THR A 96 2.84 10.91 21.16
N VAL A 97 3.34 10.54 19.97
CA VAL A 97 3.96 9.24 19.72
C VAL A 97 5.24 9.04 20.56
N LYS A 98 6.00 10.11 20.82
CA LYS A 98 7.18 10.09 21.70
C LYS A 98 6.84 9.97 23.20
N GLY A 99 5.56 9.88 23.57
CA GLY A 99 5.13 9.70 24.95
C GLY A 99 5.11 10.98 25.80
N LYS A 100 5.28 12.17 25.20
CA LYS A 100 5.27 13.45 25.95
C LYS A 100 3.93 13.75 26.62
N TYR A 101 2.85 13.15 26.12
CA TYR A 101 1.49 13.31 26.63
C TYR A 101 0.91 12.02 27.24
N SER A 102 1.71 10.97 27.41
CA SER A 102 1.27 9.71 28.02
C SER A 102 1.37 9.78 29.54
N LYS A 103 0.27 9.50 30.23
CA LYS A 103 0.19 9.34 31.69
C LYS A 103 -0.08 7.87 32.02
N SER A 104 0.38 7.43 33.19
CA SER A 104 0.20 6.05 33.66
C SER A 104 -1.27 5.66 33.90
N ASP A 105 -2.17 6.63 34.00
CA ASP A 105 -3.62 6.46 34.20
C ASP A 105 -4.43 6.61 32.89
N ASP A 106 -3.77 6.80 31.73
CA ASP A 106 -4.48 6.93 30.46
C ASP A 106 -5.11 5.58 30.06
N PRO A 107 -6.39 5.56 29.63
CA PRO A 107 -7.04 4.32 29.19
C PRO A 107 -6.40 3.78 27.91
N GLY A 108 -5.73 2.62 28.00
CA GLY A 108 -5.14 1.93 26.86
C GLY A 108 -4.23 0.77 27.26
N GLN A 109 -4.30 -0.36 26.55
CA GLN A 109 -3.46 -1.54 26.84
C GLN A 109 -2.06 -1.46 26.19
N ILE A 110 -1.86 -0.54 25.24
CA ILE A 110 -0.62 -0.38 24.48
C ILE A 110 -0.23 1.09 24.39
N THR A 111 1.08 1.35 24.28
CA THR A 111 1.61 2.71 24.09
C THR A 111 1.21 3.31 22.73
N HIS A 112 1.15 4.64 22.61
CA HIS A 112 0.84 5.30 21.33
C HIS A 112 1.80 4.91 20.20
N PHE A 113 3.08 4.68 20.52
CA PHE A 113 4.04 4.21 19.53
C PHE A 113 3.75 2.78 19.07
N GLN A 114 3.40 1.87 19.99
CA GLN A 114 3.01 0.50 19.62
C GLN A 114 1.72 0.47 18.79
N ALA A 115 0.73 1.30 19.12
CA ALA A 115 -0.48 1.43 18.31
C ALA A 115 -0.17 1.91 16.89
N LEU A 116 0.67 2.94 16.75
CA LEU A 116 1.15 3.44 15.47
C LEU A 116 1.94 2.37 14.69
N ALA A 117 2.85 1.66 15.36
CA ALA A 117 3.66 0.62 14.73
C ALA A 117 2.79 -0.55 14.22
N SER A 118 1.77 -0.94 14.96
CA SER A 118 0.80 -1.96 14.54
C SER A 118 0.04 -1.52 13.28
N ALA A 119 -0.49 -0.29 13.27
CA ALA A 119 -1.19 0.27 12.11
C ALA A 119 -0.27 0.42 10.88
N LEU A 120 0.98 0.83 11.07
CA LEU A 120 1.96 0.95 9.99
C LEU A 120 2.38 -0.42 9.45
N SER A 121 2.49 -1.43 10.31
CA SER A 121 2.81 -2.80 9.87
C SER A 121 1.76 -3.37 8.94
N GLY A 122 0.48 -2.99 9.10
CA GLY A 122 -0.60 -3.43 8.21
C GLY A 122 -0.62 -2.71 6.86
N THR A 123 0.04 -1.54 6.75
CA THR A 123 -0.05 -0.68 5.56
C THR A 123 1.25 -0.60 4.76
N VAL A 124 2.40 -0.85 5.38
CA VAL A 124 3.72 -0.85 4.73
C VAL A 124 4.19 -2.30 4.57
N GLY A 125 4.08 -2.83 3.35
CA GLY A 125 4.52 -4.18 3.02
C GLY A 125 5.16 -4.29 1.63
N LEU A 126 5.54 -5.51 1.25
CA LEU A 126 6.11 -5.82 -0.08
C LEU A 126 5.21 -5.32 -1.23
N GLY A 127 3.89 -5.36 -1.03
CA GLY A 127 2.90 -4.85 -1.99
C GLY A 127 3.04 -3.35 -2.28
N ASN A 128 3.38 -2.52 -1.29
CA ASN A 128 3.61 -1.09 -1.53
C ASN A 128 4.89 -0.85 -2.33
N ILE A 129 5.95 -1.60 -2.04
CA ILE A 129 7.23 -1.45 -2.76
C ILE A 129 7.10 -1.92 -4.21
N GLY A 130 6.49 -3.09 -4.43
CA GLY A 130 6.21 -3.61 -5.76
C GLY A 130 5.21 -2.75 -6.55
N GLY A 131 4.14 -2.30 -5.90
CA GLY A 131 3.12 -1.43 -6.51
C GLY A 131 3.69 -0.08 -6.97
N VAL A 132 4.57 0.52 -6.16
CA VAL A 132 5.27 1.75 -6.56
C VAL A 132 6.21 1.51 -7.75
N ALA A 133 6.93 0.38 -7.76
CA ALA A 133 7.80 0.04 -8.90
C ALA A 133 7.01 -0.13 -10.21
N VAL A 134 5.86 -0.81 -10.17
CA VAL A 134 4.97 -0.96 -11.34
C VAL A 134 4.42 0.39 -11.78
N ALA A 135 3.98 1.22 -10.85
CA ALA A 135 3.41 2.52 -11.18
C ALA A 135 4.43 3.49 -11.79
N ILE A 136 5.68 3.49 -11.34
CA ILE A 136 6.76 4.28 -11.98
C ILE A 136 7.10 3.71 -13.35
N SER A 137 7.13 2.38 -13.49
CA SER A 137 7.43 1.73 -14.76
C SER A 137 6.40 2.06 -15.84
N LEU A 138 5.11 2.14 -15.47
CA LEU A 138 4.02 2.47 -16.39
C LEU A 138 3.78 3.99 -16.53
N GLY A 139 3.90 4.75 -15.45
CA GLY A 139 3.57 6.18 -15.39
C GLY A 139 4.77 7.12 -15.60
N GLY A 140 5.99 6.58 -15.70
CA GLY A 140 7.21 7.35 -15.84
C GLY A 140 7.63 8.09 -14.55
N PRO A 141 8.70 8.91 -14.60
CA PRO A 141 9.26 9.57 -13.43
C PRO A 141 8.30 10.58 -12.77
N GLY A 142 7.31 11.08 -13.50
CA GLY A 142 6.28 11.99 -12.98
C GLY A 142 5.27 11.32 -12.03
N ALA A 143 5.17 9.99 -12.03
CA ALA A 143 4.22 9.26 -11.18
C ALA A 143 4.49 9.48 -9.68
N VAL A 144 5.77 9.61 -9.29
CA VAL A 144 6.17 9.80 -7.89
C VAL A 144 5.61 11.10 -7.31
N PHE A 145 5.59 12.17 -8.11
CA PHE A 145 5.02 13.45 -7.67
C PHE A 145 3.53 13.30 -7.35
N TRP A 146 2.77 12.65 -8.23
CA TRP A 146 1.34 12.41 -8.02
C TRP A 146 1.06 11.45 -6.86
N MET A 147 1.91 10.45 -6.63
CA MET A 147 1.80 9.56 -5.46
C MET A 147 1.97 10.30 -4.14
N ILE A 148 2.96 11.21 -4.05
CA ILE A 148 3.16 12.03 -2.85
C ILE A 148 1.95 12.93 -2.60
N LEU A 149 1.41 13.53 -3.66
CA LEU A 149 0.25 14.43 -3.58
C LEU A 149 -1.01 13.69 -3.11
N ILE A 150 -1.32 12.52 -3.69
CA ILE A 150 -2.47 11.70 -3.26
C ILE A 150 -2.25 11.13 -1.85
N GLY A 151 -1.02 10.75 -1.51
CA GLY A 151 -0.64 10.30 -0.16
C GLY A 151 -0.88 11.40 0.88
N PHE A 152 -0.56 12.64 0.54
CA PHE A 152 -0.81 13.79 1.41
C PHE A 152 -2.30 14.01 1.69
N PHE A 153 -3.18 13.90 0.68
CA PHE A 153 -4.64 13.98 0.90
C PHE A 153 -5.17 12.78 1.68
N SER A 154 -4.64 11.58 1.43
CA SER A 154 -5.04 10.34 2.12
C SER A 154 -4.78 10.38 3.63
N MET A 155 -3.76 11.13 4.07
CA MET A 155 -3.45 11.29 5.50
C MET A 155 -4.61 11.95 6.28
N SER A 156 -5.31 12.91 5.68
CA SER A 156 -6.48 13.56 6.30
C SER A 156 -7.62 12.56 6.48
N THR A 157 -7.85 11.72 5.47
CA THR A 157 -8.91 10.71 5.49
C THR A 157 -8.65 9.69 6.59
N LYS A 158 -7.40 9.24 6.75
CA LYS A 158 -7.03 8.34 7.86
C LYS A 158 -7.19 8.97 9.22
N PHE A 159 -6.85 10.24 9.37
CA PHE A 159 -7.10 10.97 10.62
C PHE A 159 -8.61 11.04 10.94
N ALA A 160 -9.45 11.34 9.96
CA ALA A 160 -10.90 11.38 10.13
C ALA A 160 -11.47 10.00 10.48
N GLU A 161 -11.01 8.95 9.80
CA GLU A 161 -11.39 7.56 10.07
C GLU A 161 -11.07 7.14 11.51
N CYS A 162 -9.85 7.40 11.98
CA CYS A 162 -9.46 7.09 13.35
C CYS A 162 -10.18 7.95 14.40
N THR A 163 -10.61 9.17 14.05
CA THR A 163 -11.33 10.07 14.98
C THR A 163 -12.82 9.72 15.05
N LEU A 164 -13.41 9.20 13.97
CA LEU A 164 -14.82 8.79 13.92
C LEU A 164 -15.04 7.32 14.29
N GLY A 165 -13.98 6.50 14.24
CA GLY A 165 -14.03 5.07 14.56
C GLY A 165 -13.94 4.73 16.05
N VAL A 166 -13.95 5.74 16.93
CA VAL A 166 -14.03 5.59 18.39
C VAL A 166 -15.46 5.74 18.90
#